data_AF-A0A935VJ74-F1
#
_entry.id   AF-A0A935VJ74-F1
#
_cell.length_a   1.000
_cell.length_b   1.000
_cell.length_c   1.000
_cell.angle_alpha   90.00
_cell.angle_beta   90.00
_cell.angle_gamma   90.00
#
_symmetry.space_group_name_H-M   'P 1'
#
loop_
_entity.id
_entity.type
_entity.pdbx_description
1 polymer ?
#
loop_
_entity_poly.entity_id
_entity_poly.type
_entity_poly.pdbx_seq_one_letter_code
_entity_poly.pdbx_strand_id
1 'polypeptide(L)'
;MKKISILALTCVTIAALVFFACSKKTDNTIKPTYKDSATGTGGNPNAGNATQTGSVPITNPASENSNLNAGGSGWLNPSCASSGSLTLKGISGSVEVTLSFNTIPQTGNYNVSSVSGPSNVQVTVLNAPSQPSGITWYGKTGVVSINTNSTSINATFTGIQCVQSNFNFPVVSVSGNVGCN
;
A
#
# COMPACT_ATOMS: atom_id res chain seq x y z
N MET A 1 42.29 63.84 -0.58
CA MET A 1 40.93 63.77 -1.16
C MET A 1 40.81 62.68 -2.25
N LYS A 2 41.24 61.42 -1.97
CA LYS A 2 41.09 60.29 -2.92
C LYS A 2 40.46 59.03 -2.31
N LYS A 3 40.45 58.89 -0.98
CA LYS A 3 39.89 57.72 -0.28
C LYS A 3 38.36 57.77 -0.13
N ILE A 4 37.77 58.97 -0.03
CA ILE A 4 36.31 59.15 0.08
C ILE A 4 35.61 58.82 -1.24
N SER A 5 36.24 59.10 -2.38
CA SER A 5 35.69 58.84 -3.71
C SER A 5 35.58 57.34 -4.03
N ILE A 6 36.50 56.51 -3.50
CA ILE A 6 36.48 55.06 -3.75
C ILE A 6 35.40 54.37 -2.91
N LEU A 7 35.20 54.80 -1.65
CA LEU A 7 34.18 54.23 -0.76
C LEU A 7 32.76 54.58 -1.23
N ALA A 8 32.56 55.78 -1.76
CA ALA A 8 31.28 56.18 -2.36
C ALA A 8 30.98 55.37 -3.64
N LEU A 9 32.01 55.09 -4.47
CA LEU A 9 31.84 54.35 -5.72
C LEU A 9 31.56 52.85 -5.49
N THR A 10 32.15 52.25 -4.44
CA THR A 10 31.85 50.85 -4.05
C THR A 10 30.47 50.70 -3.39
N CYS A 11 30.03 51.68 -2.59
CA CYS A 11 28.65 51.66 -2.06
C CYS A 11 27.59 51.78 -3.16
N VAL A 12 27.80 52.63 -4.16
CA VAL A 12 26.84 52.82 -5.26
C VAL A 12 26.77 51.57 -6.15
N THR A 13 27.89 50.90 -6.41
CA THR A 13 27.93 49.67 -7.22
C THR A 13 27.30 48.46 -6.51
N ILE A 14 27.50 48.32 -5.19
CA ILE A 14 26.83 47.27 -4.41
C ILE A 14 25.32 47.54 -4.30
N ALA A 15 24.90 48.79 -4.08
CA ALA A 15 23.48 49.15 -4.06
C ALA A 15 22.81 48.89 -5.42
N ALA A 16 23.47 49.23 -6.54
CA ALA A 16 22.95 48.94 -7.87
C ALA A 16 22.79 47.43 -8.15
N LEU A 17 23.74 46.60 -7.72
CA LEU A 17 23.64 45.14 -7.85
C LEU A 17 22.47 44.54 -7.07
N VAL A 18 22.18 45.07 -5.87
CA VAL A 18 21.02 44.65 -5.06
C VAL A 18 19.71 45.11 -5.69
N PHE A 19 19.65 46.31 -6.26
CA PHE A 19 18.46 46.80 -6.95
C PHE A 19 18.17 46.05 -8.27
N PHE A 20 19.19 45.67 -9.05
CA PHE A 20 19.00 44.89 -10.27
C PHE A 20 18.70 43.41 -10.00
N ALA A 21 19.23 42.81 -8.93
CA ALA A 21 18.94 41.42 -8.54
C ALA A 21 17.51 41.22 -7.98
N CYS A 22 16.84 42.30 -7.54
CA CYS A 22 15.43 42.30 -7.14
C CYS A 22 14.47 42.69 -8.28
N SER A 23 14.91 42.65 -9.54
CA SER A 23 14.00 42.63 -10.67
C SER A 23 13.25 41.30 -10.64
N LYS A 24 12.00 41.33 -10.16
CA LYS A 24 11.13 40.16 -10.05
C LYS A 24 11.24 39.33 -11.33
N LYS A 25 11.64 38.07 -11.21
CA LYS A 25 11.43 37.10 -12.28
C LYS A 25 9.94 37.12 -12.61
N THR A 26 9.59 37.51 -13.83
CA THR A 26 8.25 37.25 -14.36
C THR A 26 8.21 35.76 -14.68
N ASP A 27 7.86 34.95 -13.70
CA ASP A 27 7.48 33.56 -13.93
C ASP A 27 6.20 33.57 -14.77
N ASN A 28 6.32 33.33 -16.07
CA ASN A 28 5.19 33.01 -16.95
C ASN A 28 4.76 31.54 -16.78
N THR A 29 4.86 31.03 -15.55
CA THR A 29 4.48 29.67 -15.19
C THR A 29 2.96 29.64 -15.04
N ILE A 30 2.29 29.10 -16.07
CA ILE A 30 0.88 28.68 -16.10
C ILE A 30 -0.04 29.47 -15.17
N LYS A 31 -0.59 30.59 -15.65
CA LYS A 31 -1.76 31.18 -14.97
C LYS A 31 -2.95 30.24 -15.15
N PRO A 32 -3.66 29.82 -14.08
CA PRO A 32 -4.92 29.12 -14.22
C PRO A 32 -5.90 30.05 -14.95
N THR A 33 -6.46 29.59 -16.08
CA THR A 33 -7.20 30.38 -17.07
C THR A 33 -8.55 30.93 -16.62
N TYR A 34 -8.90 30.86 -15.34
CA TYR A 34 -10.25 31.17 -14.87
C TYR A 34 -10.60 32.66 -14.78
N LYS A 35 -9.64 33.58 -14.98
CA LYS A 35 -9.88 35.03 -14.83
C LYS A 35 -9.77 35.85 -16.12
N ASP A 36 -9.07 35.36 -17.14
CA ASP A 36 -8.77 36.17 -18.33
C ASP A 36 -9.80 36.01 -19.48
N SER A 37 -10.82 35.18 -19.28
CA SER A 37 -11.98 35.12 -20.19
C SER A 37 -13.08 36.06 -19.71
N ALA A 38 -13.14 37.25 -20.32
CA ALA A 38 -14.24 38.23 -20.33
C ALA A 38 -15.20 38.24 -19.11
N THR A 39 -15.07 39.26 -18.25
CA THR A 39 -16.05 39.67 -17.21
C THR A 39 -16.29 38.75 -16.00
N GLY A 40 -15.51 37.69 -15.78
CA GLY A 40 -15.72 36.75 -14.65
C GLY A 40 -15.13 37.18 -13.29
N THR A 41 -15.86 36.93 -12.20
CA THR A 41 -15.45 37.19 -10.79
C THR A 41 -14.34 36.27 -10.26
N GLY A 42 -13.61 35.54 -11.11
CA GLY A 42 -12.45 34.72 -10.72
C GLY A 42 -12.75 33.58 -9.75
N GLY A 43 -14.02 33.16 -9.61
CA GLY A 43 -14.39 31.96 -8.87
C GLY A 43 -14.12 30.69 -9.67
N ASN A 44 -13.76 29.60 -8.97
CA ASN A 44 -13.68 28.26 -9.56
C ASN A 44 -15.02 27.93 -10.26
N PRO A 45 -15.05 27.66 -11.58
CA PRO A 45 -16.30 27.34 -12.28
C PRO A 45 -16.90 26.01 -11.81
N ASN A 46 -16.13 25.20 -11.10
CA ASN A 46 -16.59 24.00 -10.42
C ASN A 46 -16.85 24.28 -8.93
N ALA A 47 -17.70 25.25 -8.61
CA ALA A 47 -18.17 25.50 -7.25
C ALA A 47 -19.01 24.29 -6.76
N GLY A 48 -18.34 23.27 -6.23
CA GLY A 48 -18.94 22.00 -5.80
C GLY A 48 -18.14 20.75 -6.20
N ASN A 49 -17.19 20.86 -7.14
CA ASN A 49 -16.29 19.74 -7.45
C ASN A 49 -14.95 19.98 -6.76
N ALA A 50 -14.89 19.64 -5.47
CA ALA A 50 -13.61 19.48 -4.81
C ALA A 50 -12.79 18.48 -5.64
N THR A 51 -11.53 18.81 -5.95
CA THR A 51 -10.58 17.80 -6.44
C THR A 51 -10.40 16.80 -5.32
N GLN A 52 -11.30 15.83 -5.23
CA GLN A 52 -11.15 14.71 -4.33
C GLN A 52 -9.99 13.94 -4.92
N THR A 53 -8.84 13.99 -4.28
CA THR A 53 -7.85 12.90 -4.37
C THR A 53 -8.52 11.69 -3.71
N GLY A 54 -9.53 11.16 -4.39
CA GLY A 54 -10.38 10.10 -3.91
C GLY A 54 -9.61 8.81 -4.08
N SER A 55 -9.08 8.29 -2.98
CA SER A 55 -9.10 6.84 -2.84
C SER A 55 -10.56 6.45 -3.07
N VAL A 56 -10.84 5.64 -4.09
CA VAL A 56 -12.19 5.10 -4.31
C VAL A 56 -12.63 4.55 -2.96
N PRO A 57 -13.68 5.10 -2.31
CA PRO A 57 -14.12 4.55 -1.05
C PRO A 57 -14.45 3.09 -1.35
N ILE A 58 -13.82 2.15 -0.64
CA ILE A 58 -14.25 0.76 -0.70
C ILE A 58 -15.69 0.79 -0.18
N THR A 59 -16.67 0.76 -1.09
CA THR A 59 -18.09 0.96 -0.78
C THR A 59 -18.72 -0.24 -0.10
N ASN A 60 -17.94 -1.28 0.17
CA ASN A 60 -18.38 -2.48 0.86
C ASN A 60 -17.46 -2.79 2.05
N PRO A 61 -17.39 -1.90 3.06
CA PRO A 61 -16.72 -2.25 4.29
C PRO A 61 -17.47 -3.43 4.89
N ALA A 62 -16.72 -4.46 5.24
CA ALA A 62 -17.26 -5.54 6.03
C ALA A 62 -17.92 -4.99 7.30
N SER A 63 -19.06 -5.55 7.70
CA SER A 63 -19.79 -5.07 8.88
C SER A 63 -19.47 -5.84 10.15
N GLU A 64 -18.99 -7.07 10.05
CA GLU A 64 -18.81 -7.99 11.18
C GLU A 64 -17.55 -8.84 11.04
N ASN A 65 -17.04 -9.31 12.19
CA ASN A 65 -15.93 -10.26 12.21
C ASN A 65 -16.38 -11.61 11.65
N SER A 66 -15.50 -12.31 10.94
CA SER A 66 -15.77 -13.67 10.49
C SER A 66 -14.58 -14.60 10.70
N ASN A 67 -14.81 -15.90 10.52
CA ASN A 67 -13.77 -16.92 10.62
C ASN A 67 -13.65 -17.65 9.28
N LEU A 68 -12.42 -17.98 8.91
CA LEU A 68 -12.10 -18.83 7.77
C LEU A 68 -11.21 -19.98 8.24
N ASN A 69 -11.64 -21.21 7.97
CA ASN A 69 -10.76 -22.37 8.07
C ASN A 69 -10.29 -22.77 6.67
N ALA A 70 -9.01 -22.54 6.40
CA ALA A 70 -8.35 -22.79 5.13
C ALA A 70 -7.74 -24.19 5.09
N GLY A 71 -7.79 -24.83 3.92
CA GLY A 71 -7.26 -26.17 3.74
C GLY A 71 -8.24 -27.30 4.09
N GLY A 72 -7.83 -28.53 3.79
CA GLY A 72 -8.66 -29.73 3.90
C GLY A 72 -9.37 -30.10 2.60
N SER A 73 -10.42 -30.92 2.71
CA SER A 73 -11.18 -31.37 1.54
C SER A 73 -11.84 -30.19 0.82
N GLY A 74 -11.69 -30.12 -0.51
CA GLY A 74 -12.26 -29.03 -1.33
C GLY A 74 -11.37 -27.80 -1.47
N TRP A 75 -10.14 -27.83 -0.94
CA TRP A 75 -9.11 -26.81 -1.20
C TRP A 75 -8.11 -27.32 -2.23
N LEU A 76 -7.86 -26.52 -3.26
CA LEU A 76 -6.85 -26.77 -4.29
C LEU A 76 -5.61 -25.93 -3.99
N ASN A 77 -4.42 -26.47 -4.25
CA ASN A 77 -3.18 -25.70 -4.23
C ASN A 77 -2.55 -25.58 -5.63
N PRO A 78 -2.89 -24.53 -6.39
CA PRO A 78 -2.42 -24.38 -7.78
C PRO A 78 -1.04 -23.72 -7.91
N SER A 79 -0.47 -23.16 -6.84
CA SER A 79 0.73 -22.31 -6.93
C SER A 79 2.03 -23.00 -6.53
N CYS A 80 2.00 -24.31 -6.28
CA CYS A 80 3.18 -25.02 -5.84
C CYS A 80 3.51 -26.21 -6.74
N ALA A 81 4.66 -26.12 -7.41
CA ALA A 81 5.24 -27.19 -8.23
C ALA A 81 6.22 -28.09 -7.44
N SER A 82 6.76 -27.63 -6.31
CA SER A 82 7.71 -28.36 -5.44
C SER A 82 8.06 -27.55 -4.18
N SER A 83 8.97 -28.09 -3.35
CA SER A 83 9.60 -27.44 -2.18
C SER A 83 10.36 -26.14 -2.46
N GLY A 84 10.42 -25.68 -3.71
CA GLY A 84 11.01 -24.40 -4.12
C GLY A 84 10.03 -23.23 -4.26
N SER A 85 8.75 -23.39 -3.91
CA SER A 85 7.75 -22.33 -4.13
C SER A 85 7.88 -21.16 -3.13
N LEU A 86 7.79 -19.94 -3.64
CA LEU A 86 7.71 -18.71 -2.84
C LEU A 86 6.28 -18.36 -2.44
N THR A 87 5.29 -19.09 -2.96
CA THR A 87 3.88 -18.84 -2.70
C THR A 87 3.12 -20.15 -2.47
N LEU A 88 2.42 -20.24 -1.34
CA LEU A 88 1.45 -21.30 -1.09
C LEU A 88 0.06 -20.71 -1.21
N LYS A 89 -0.78 -21.33 -2.03
CA LYS A 89 -2.13 -20.84 -2.30
C LYS A 89 -3.12 -21.95 -2.03
N GLY A 90 -4.15 -21.66 -1.25
CA GLY A 90 -5.33 -22.52 -1.12
C GLY A 90 -6.50 -21.84 -1.82
N ILE A 91 -7.24 -22.57 -2.66
CA ILE A 91 -8.49 -22.09 -3.27
C ILE A 91 -9.63 -23.04 -2.92
N SER A 92 -10.76 -22.51 -2.46
CA SER A 92 -12.03 -23.23 -2.38
C SER A 92 -13.16 -22.39 -2.98
N GLY A 93 -13.66 -22.79 -4.15
CA GLY A 93 -14.62 -21.98 -4.91
C GLY A 93 -14.04 -20.62 -5.29
N SER A 94 -14.66 -19.53 -4.80
CA SER A 94 -14.18 -18.15 -4.99
C SER A 94 -13.27 -17.64 -3.87
N VAL A 95 -13.10 -18.40 -2.79
CA VAL A 95 -12.25 -18.03 -1.64
C VAL A 95 -10.82 -18.45 -1.93
N GLU A 96 -9.88 -17.53 -1.71
CA GLU A 96 -8.46 -17.79 -1.89
C GLU A 96 -7.67 -17.34 -0.65
N VAL A 97 -6.73 -18.17 -0.20
CA VAL A 97 -5.76 -17.85 0.85
C VAL A 97 -4.37 -18.01 0.26
N THR A 98 -3.56 -16.96 0.34
CA THR A 98 -2.22 -16.93 -0.24
C THR A 98 -1.20 -16.53 0.82
N LEU A 99 -0.16 -17.35 0.95
CA LEU A 99 1.02 -17.11 1.78
C LEU A 99 2.18 -16.80 0.85
N SER A 100 2.81 -15.64 1.02
CA SER A 100 3.92 -15.17 0.19
C SER A 100 5.19 -15.00 1.04
N PHE A 101 6.28 -15.60 0.57
CA PHE A 101 7.59 -15.58 1.20
C PHE A 101 8.59 -14.74 0.40
N ASN A 102 9.60 -14.18 1.07
CA ASN A 102 10.66 -13.41 0.42
C ASN A 102 11.73 -14.31 -0.23
N THR A 103 11.93 -15.50 0.34
CA THR A 103 12.85 -16.53 -0.15
C THR A 103 12.18 -17.89 -0.01
N ILE A 104 12.77 -18.94 -0.57
CA ILE A 104 12.26 -20.31 -0.41
C ILE A 104 12.12 -20.58 1.10
N PRO A 105 10.91 -20.89 1.60
CA PRO A 105 10.68 -21.04 3.02
C PRO A 105 11.47 -22.24 3.56
N GLN A 106 11.95 -22.11 4.79
CA GLN A 106 12.59 -23.18 5.53
C GLN A 106 11.68 -23.62 6.67
N THR A 107 11.91 -24.82 7.21
CA THR A 107 11.17 -25.27 8.40
C THR A 107 11.37 -24.30 9.56
N GLY A 108 10.29 -23.84 10.17
CA GLY A 108 10.32 -22.86 11.25
C GLY A 108 9.06 -22.01 11.33
N ASN A 109 9.09 -21.01 12.21
CA ASN A 109 7.98 -20.09 12.43
C ASN A 109 8.22 -18.75 11.73
N TYR A 110 7.21 -18.26 11.02
CA TYR A 110 7.21 -16.98 10.34
C TYR A 110 6.13 -16.08 10.94
N ASN A 111 6.50 -14.86 11.30
CA ASN A 111 5.53 -13.86 11.78
C ASN A 111 4.72 -13.32 10.61
N VAL A 112 3.43 -13.17 10.79
CA VAL A 112 2.58 -12.52 9.79
C VAL A 112 2.90 -11.03 9.75
N SER A 113 3.12 -10.51 8.55
CA SER A 113 3.46 -9.10 8.30
C SER A 113 2.80 -8.62 7.01
N SER A 114 2.68 -7.30 6.86
CA SER A 114 2.21 -6.68 5.62
C SER A 114 3.16 -6.89 4.44
N VAL A 115 4.43 -7.20 4.72
CA VAL A 115 5.48 -7.45 3.72
C VAL A 115 6.25 -8.70 4.12
N SER A 116 6.54 -9.57 3.15
CA SER A 116 7.35 -10.76 3.35
C SER A 116 8.81 -10.40 3.65
N GLY A 117 9.50 -11.26 4.40
CA GLY A 117 10.89 -11.06 4.80
C GLY A 117 11.53 -12.36 5.28
N PRO A 118 12.79 -12.33 5.77
CA PRO A 118 13.51 -13.55 6.15
C PRO A 118 12.81 -14.41 7.21
N SER A 119 12.08 -13.78 8.14
CA SER A 119 11.28 -14.46 9.18
C SER A 119 9.82 -13.98 9.18
N ASN A 120 9.40 -13.36 8.08
CA ASN A 120 8.07 -12.78 7.93
C ASN A 120 7.37 -13.36 6.71
N VAL A 121 6.08 -13.65 6.84
CA VAL A 121 5.21 -14.12 5.77
C VAL A 121 4.09 -13.13 5.56
N GLN A 122 3.78 -12.84 4.30
CA GLN A 122 2.59 -12.07 3.96
C GLN A 122 1.44 -13.04 3.74
N VAL A 123 0.31 -12.78 4.39
CA VAL A 123 -0.91 -13.59 4.24
C VAL A 123 -2.00 -12.73 3.65
N THR A 124 -2.66 -13.20 2.60
CA THR A 124 -3.82 -12.53 2.02
C THR A 124 -4.98 -13.50 1.88
N VAL A 125 -6.20 -13.01 2.08
CA VAL A 125 -7.43 -13.76 1.86
C VAL A 125 -8.34 -12.98 0.92
N LEU A 126 -8.71 -13.57 -0.21
CA LEU A 126 -9.69 -13.01 -1.14
C LEU A 126 -11.05 -13.67 -0.91
N ASN A 127 -12.12 -12.88 -0.94
CA ASN A 127 -13.51 -13.34 -0.80
C ASN A 127 -13.73 -14.18 0.47
N ALA A 128 -13.26 -13.70 1.62
CA ALA A 128 -13.50 -14.37 2.88
C ALA A 128 -15.00 -14.68 3.10
N PRO A 129 -15.38 -15.83 3.69
CA PRO A 129 -16.78 -16.16 3.95
C PRO A 129 -17.46 -15.11 4.85
N SER A 130 -18.75 -14.89 4.56
CA SER A 130 -19.57 -13.87 5.22
C SER A 130 -19.01 -12.45 5.10
N GLN A 131 -18.15 -12.21 4.10
CA GLN A 131 -17.63 -10.90 3.76
C GLN A 131 -18.06 -10.49 2.35
N PRO A 132 -18.05 -9.19 2.06
CA PRO A 132 -18.10 -8.64 0.72
C PRO A 132 -17.29 -9.41 -0.32
N SER A 133 -17.89 -9.70 -1.47
CA SER A 133 -17.17 -10.24 -2.62
C SER A 133 -16.24 -9.18 -3.23
N GLY A 134 -15.17 -9.66 -3.86
CA GLY A 134 -14.12 -8.84 -4.47
C GLY A 134 -13.11 -8.25 -3.48
N ILE A 135 -13.23 -8.52 -2.18
CA ILE A 135 -12.36 -7.91 -1.16
C ILE A 135 -11.20 -8.82 -0.78
N THR A 136 -10.00 -8.23 -0.78
CA THR A 136 -8.79 -8.81 -0.22
C THR A 136 -8.56 -8.32 1.20
N TRP A 137 -8.29 -9.28 2.07
CA TRP A 137 -7.93 -9.12 3.46
C TRP A 137 -6.45 -9.42 3.64
N TYR A 138 -5.77 -8.65 4.47
CA TYR A 138 -4.32 -8.71 4.66
C TYR A 138 -4.02 -9.07 6.10
N GLY A 139 -3.22 -10.11 6.30
CA GLY A 139 -2.74 -10.54 7.60
C GLY A 139 -1.97 -9.43 8.29
N LYS A 140 -2.36 -9.12 9.52
CA LYS A 140 -1.71 -8.10 10.37
C LYS A 140 -0.91 -8.71 11.51
N THR A 141 -1.42 -9.79 12.09
CA THR A 141 -0.77 -10.47 13.22
C THR A 141 -1.10 -11.95 13.20
N GLY A 142 -0.22 -12.74 13.80
CA GLY A 142 -0.28 -14.19 13.83
C GLY A 142 1.08 -14.80 13.49
N VAL A 143 1.13 -16.13 13.55
CA VAL A 143 2.31 -16.93 13.22
C VAL A 143 1.89 -18.03 12.26
N VAL A 144 2.73 -18.28 11.26
CA VAL A 144 2.63 -19.44 10.37
C VAL A 144 3.79 -20.37 10.70
N SER A 145 3.49 -21.62 11.01
CA SER A 145 4.46 -22.69 11.16
C SER A 145 4.67 -23.38 9.82
N ILE A 146 5.90 -23.44 9.35
CA ILE A 146 6.30 -24.08 8.09
C ILE A 146 7.07 -25.37 8.40
N ASN A 147 6.69 -26.44 7.71
CA ASN A 147 7.42 -27.70 7.67
C ASN A 147 7.75 -28.03 6.21
N THR A 148 9.03 -28.23 5.91
CA THR A 148 9.54 -28.49 4.56
C THR A 148 10.31 -29.79 4.53
N ASN A 149 10.12 -30.58 3.47
CA ASN A 149 11.01 -31.69 3.14
C ASN A 149 11.51 -31.56 1.69
N SER A 150 12.19 -32.59 1.17
CA SER A 150 12.74 -32.53 -0.19
C SER A 150 11.68 -32.36 -1.29
N THR A 151 10.43 -32.75 -1.05
CA THR A 151 9.34 -32.69 -2.04
C THR A 151 8.21 -31.73 -1.66
N SER A 152 8.06 -31.40 -0.38
CA SER A 152 6.87 -30.70 0.14
C SER A 152 7.19 -29.45 0.95
N ILE A 153 6.22 -28.53 0.97
CA ILE A 153 6.12 -27.42 1.93
C ILE A 153 4.72 -27.48 2.52
N ASN A 154 4.62 -27.50 3.84
CA ASN A 154 3.36 -27.50 4.58
C ASN A 154 3.33 -26.34 5.56
N ALA A 155 2.39 -25.41 5.38
CA ALA A 155 2.17 -24.29 6.28
C ALA A 155 0.93 -24.55 7.14
N THR A 156 1.05 -24.36 8.45
CA THR A 156 -0.05 -24.45 9.41
C THR A 156 -0.15 -23.14 10.17
N PHE A 157 -1.35 -22.64 10.36
CA PHE A 157 -1.60 -21.38 11.05
C PHE A 157 -2.94 -21.41 11.80
N THR A 158 -3.06 -20.59 12.84
CA THR A 158 -4.27 -20.53 13.65
C THR A 158 -4.52 -19.09 14.09
N GLY A 159 -5.75 -18.61 13.87
CA GLY A 159 -6.21 -17.32 14.37
C GLY A 159 -5.46 -16.11 13.80
N ILE A 160 -4.91 -16.20 12.59
CA ILE A 160 -4.30 -15.03 11.91
C ILE A 160 -5.38 -13.97 11.75
N GLN A 161 -5.11 -12.76 12.24
CA GLN A 161 -6.04 -11.65 12.13
C GLN A 161 -5.79 -10.90 10.83
N CYS A 162 -6.75 -10.96 9.90
CA CYS A 162 -6.69 -10.29 8.61
C CYS A 162 -7.67 -9.11 8.57
N VAL A 163 -7.23 -7.98 8.03
CA VAL A 163 -8.04 -6.75 7.91
C VAL A 163 -7.95 -6.18 6.51
N GLN A 164 -8.84 -5.25 6.14
CA GLN A 164 -8.76 -4.56 4.86
C GLN A 164 -7.62 -3.52 4.86
N SER A 165 -7.06 -3.17 3.71
CA SER A 165 -5.91 -2.25 3.63
C SER A 165 -6.11 -0.92 4.36
N ASN A 166 -7.34 -0.40 4.32
CA ASN A 166 -7.69 0.93 4.82
C ASN A 166 -8.43 0.90 6.17
N PHE A 167 -8.74 -0.28 6.71
CA PHE A 167 -9.57 -0.43 7.90
C PHE A 167 -8.98 -1.45 8.86
N ASN A 168 -8.96 -1.13 10.16
CA ASN A 168 -8.49 -2.06 11.19
C ASN A 168 -9.59 -3.02 11.68
N PHE A 169 -10.85 -2.75 11.34
CA PHE A 169 -12.01 -3.56 11.69
C PHE A 169 -13.04 -3.55 10.57
N PRO A 170 -13.92 -4.57 10.49
CA PRO A 170 -13.87 -5.81 11.28
C PRO A 170 -12.68 -6.70 10.85
N VAL A 171 -12.52 -7.85 11.50
CA VAL A 171 -11.40 -8.76 11.30
C VAL A 171 -11.88 -10.12 10.81
N VAL A 172 -11.16 -10.68 9.84
CA VAL A 172 -11.29 -12.10 9.46
C VAL A 172 -10.21 -12.89 10.17
N SER A 173 -10.61 -13.80 11.05
CA SER A 173 -9.72 -14.73 11.73
C SER A 173 -9.51 -15.97 10.87
N VAL A 174 -8.27 -16.23 10.47
CA VAL A 174 -7.92 -17.29 9.52
C VAL A 174 -7.08 -18.35 10.23
N SER A 175 -7.58 -19.59 10.19
CA SER A 175 -6.87 -20.78 10.65
C SER A 175 -6.78 -21.77 9.50
N GLY A 176 -5.86 -22.72 9.54
CA GLY A 176 -5.80 -23.73 8.50
C GLY A 176 -4.44 -24.33 8.24
N ASN A 177 -4.41 -25.13 7.17
CA ASN A 177 -3.19 -25.65 6.58
C ASN A 177 -3.22 -25.45 5.07
N VAL A 178 -2.15 -24.92 4.50
CA VAL A 178 -1.94 -24.90 3.05
C VAL A 178 -0.55 -25.44 2.76
N GLY A 179 -0.45 -26.29 1.76
CA GLY A 179 0.82 -26.95 1.47
C GLY A 179 0.76 -27.67 0.15
N CYS A 180 1.90 -28.19 -0.24
CA CYS A 180 2.10 -28.91 -1.48
C CYS A 180 3.08 -30.05 -1.28
N ASN A 181 2.97 -31.07 -2.14
CA ASN A 181 3.73 -32.32 -2.10
C ASN A 181 4.32 -32.63 -3.47
#